data_AF-A0A1I8NW07-F1
#
_entry.id   AF-A0A1I8NW07-F1
#
_cell.length_a   1.000
_cell.length_b   1.000
_cell.length_c   1.000
_cell.angle_alpha   90.00
_cell.angle_beta   90.00
_cell.angle_gamma   90.00
#
_symmetry.space_group_name_H-M   'P 1'
#
loop_
_entity.id
_entity.type
_entity.pdbx_description
1 polymer ?
#
loop_
_entity_poly.entity_id
_entity_poly.type
_entity_poly.pdbx_seq_one_letter_code
_entity_poly.pdbx_strand_id
1 'polypeptide(L)'
;MNVYYRVDSKPITNASLKLSISKRGGATQKALYQYKVDACEFMRNTRRNPLADIFYTFFELRKYSNLNHTCPFNHDLIINRCRLNVQPLSILPIAPGDYKILTVWYKDEKPAANIDVVIKVN
;
A
#
# COMPACT_ATOMS: atom_id res chain seq x y z
N MET A 1 0.46 9.95 12.65
CA MET A 1 0.76 8.68 13.35
C MET A 1 2.19 8.26 13.02
N ASN A 2 2.90 7.57 13.91
CA ASN A 2 4.19 6.95 13.60
C ASN A 2 3.99 5.43 13.53
N VAL A 3 4.55 4.79 12.53
CA VAL A 3 4.47 3.34 12.34
C VAL A 3 5.89 2.80 12.28
N TYR A 4 6.16 1.78 13.09
CA TYR A 4 7.43 1.07 13.10
C TYR A 4 7.14 -0.42 12.95
N TYR A 5 7.80 -1.05 11.98
CA TYR A 5 7.70 -2.48 11.73
C TYR A 5 9.09 -3.11 11.77
N ARG A 6 9.30 -3.99 12.75
CA ARG A 6 10.54 -4.76 12.88
C ARG A 6 10.54 -5.88 11.85
N VAL A 7 11.62 -5.96 11.07
CA VAL A 7 11.80 -7.01 10.07
C VAL A 7 12.61 -8.15 10.69
N ASP A 8 12.00 -9.32 10.85
CA ASP A 8 12.62 -10.45 11.57
C ASP A 8 13.78 -11.11 10.82
N SER A 9 13.70 -11.24 9.49
CA SER A 9 14.81 -11.73 8.67
C SER A 9 15.19 -10.73 7.56
N LYS A 10 16.39 -10.19 7.65
CA LYS A 10 16.96 -9.25 6.68
C LYS A 10 18.06 -9.96 5.88
N PRO A 11 18.30 -9.59 4.61
CA PRO A 11 17.57 -8.58 3.85
C PRO A 11 16.25 -9.09 3.26
N ILE A 12 15.27 -8.19 3.06
CA ILE A 12 14.11 -8.48 2.20
C ILE A 12 14.54 -8.29 0.75
N THR A 13 14.57 -9.38 -0.01
CA THR A 13 14.88 -9.40 -1.45
C THR A 13 13.67 -9.73 -2.32
N ASN A 14 12.65 -10.37 -1.75
CA ASN A 14 11.40 -10.69 -2.39
C ASN A 14 10.23 -10.26 -1.49
N ALA A 15 9.48 -9.28 -1.96
CA ALA A 15 8.27 -8.81 -1.30
C ALA A 15 7.19 -8.50 -2.33
N SER A 16 5.94 -8.80 -1.97
CA SER A 16 4.80 -8.43 -2.78
C SER A 16 3.66 -7.89 -1.93
N LEU A 17 2.79 -7.11 -2.55
CA LEU A 17 1.66 -6.45 -1.93
C LEU A 17 0.41 -6.82 -2.72
N LYS A 18 -0.60 -7.37 -2.04
CA LYS A 18 -1.95 -7.49 -2.60
C LYS A 18 -2.80 -6.33 -2.07
N LEU A 19 -3.28 -5.47 -2.97
CA LEU A 19 -4.28 -4.45 -2.65
C LEU A 19 -5.68 -4.96 -3.00
N SER A 20 -6.66 -4.64 -2.16
CA SER A 20 -8.08 -4.78 -2.47
C SER A 20 -8.85 -3.54 -2.01
N ILE A 21 -9.68 -2.98 -2.89
CA ILE A 21 -10.55 -1.84 -2.61
C ILE A 21 -12.00 -2.31 -2.75
N SER A 22 -12.84 -2.10 -1.74
CA SER A 22 -14.27 -2.44 -1.78
C SER A 22 -15.12 -1.28 -1.28
N LYS A 23 -16.31 -1.11 -1.88
CA LYS A 23 -17.30 -0.14 -1.38
C LYS A 23 -18.00 -0.72 -0.15
N ARG A 24 -18.05 0.05 0.94
CA ARG A 24 -18.75 -0.33 2.16
C ARG A 24 -20.27 -0.19 1.95
N GLY A 25 -21.03 -1.19 2.39
CA GLY A 25 -22.50 -1.19 2.30
C GLY A 25 -23.10 -1.54 0.94
N GLY A 26 -22.30 -1.95 -0.04
CA GLY A 26 -22.83 -2.48 -1.31
C GLY A 26 -23.46 -3.88 -1.15
N ALA A 27 -24.39 -4.23 -2.05
CA ALA A 27 -25.08 -5.53 -2.06
C ALA A 27 -24.14 -6.74 -2.23
N THR A 28 -22.91 -6.53 -2.70
CA THR A 28 -21.85 -7.54 -2.73
C THR A 28 -20.58 -6.97 -2.10
N GLN A 29 -19.94 -7.73 -1.20
CA GLN A 29 -18.63 -7.38 -0.61
C GLN A 29 -17.45 -7.59 -1.60
N LYS A 30 -17.71 -7.58 -2.91
CA LYS A 30 -16.67 -7.80 -3.93
C LYS A 30 -15.72 -6.60 -3.99
N ALA A 31 -14.43 -6.88 -4.14
CA ALA A 31 -13.45 -5.84 -4.39
C ALA A 31 -13.67 -5.24 -5.79
N LEU A 32 -13.79 -3.90 -5.86
CA LEU A 32 -13.83 -3.14 -7.10
C LEU A 32 -12.49 -3.19 -7.82
N TYR A 33 -11.41 -3.16 -7.05
CA TYR A 33 -10.05 -3.34 -7.53
C TYR A 33 -9.36 -4.38 -6.66
N GLN A 34 -8.74 -5.37 -7.29
CA GLN A 34 -7.86 -6.33 -6.63
C GLN A 34 -6.63 -6.53 -7.51
N TYR A 35 -5.45 -6.24 -6.98
CA TYR A 35 -4.22 -6.41 -7.72
C TYR A 35 -3.08 -6.84 -6.78
N LYS A 36 -2.10 -7.55 -7.34
CA LYS A 36 -0.85 -7.92 -6.65
C LYS A 36 0.31 -7.21 -7.34
N VAL A 37 1.21 -6.62 -6.55
CA VAL A 37 2.38 -5.87 -7.02
C VAL A 37 3.62 -6.51 -6.42
N ASP A 38 4.64 -6.73 -7.24
CA ASP A 38 5.99 -6.98 -6.73
C ASP A 38 6.55 -5.67 -6.18
N ALA A 39 6.74 -5.60 -4.86
CA ALA A 39 7.20 -4.41 -4.19
C ALA A 39 8.65 -4.07 -4.57
N CYS A 40 9.51 -5.07 -4.75
CA CYS A 40 10.90 -4.85 -5.14
C CYS A 40 11.02 -4.32 -6.56
N GLU A 41 10.22 -4.85 -7.50
CA GLU A 41 10.14 -4.34 -8.86
C GLU A 41 9.57 -2.91 -8.89
N PHE A 42 8.49 -2.67 -8.14
CA PHE A 42 7.90 -1.34 -8.03
C PHE A 42 8.91 -0.30 -7.53
N MET A 43 9.71 -0.63 -6.52
CA MET A 43 10.72 0.29 -6.00
C MET A 43 11.84 0.59 -7.01
N ARG A 44 12.14 -0.31 -7.96
CA ARG A 44 13.09 -0.04 -9.07
C ARG A 44 12.55 1.01 -10.04
N ASN A 45 11.26 0.98 -10.32
CA ASN A 45 10.63 2.00 -11.16
C ASN A 45 9.15 2.18 -10.82
N THR A 46 8.90 3.06 -9.86
CA THR A 46 7.56 3.35 -9.35
C THR A 46 6.57 3.81 -10.43
N ARG A 47 7.04 4.44 -11.51
CA ARG A 47 6.18 4.94 -12.59
C ARG A 47 5.58 3.84 -13.47
N ARG A 48 6.11 2.60 -13.42
CA ARG A 48 5.60 1.47 -14.22
C ARG A 48 4.26 0.94 -13.72
N ASN A 49 3.91 1.19 -12.47
CA ASN A 49 2.64 0.76 -11.91
C ASN A 49 1.90 1.98 -11.33
N PRO A 50 1.09 2.69 -12.16
CA PRO A 50 0.39 3.90 -11.75
C PRO A 50 -0.54 3.68 -10.56
N LEU A 51 -1.22 2.53 -10.50
CA LEU A 51 -2.07 2.19 -9.35
C LEU A 51 -1.24 2.09 -8.07
N ALA A 52 -0.13 1.32 -8.09
CA ALA A 52 0.76 1.25 -6.93
C ALA A 52 1.32 2.62 -6.53
N ASP A 53 1.63 3.49 -7.50
CA ASP A 53 2.11 4.84 -7.24
C ASP A 53 1.07 5.75 -6.59
N ILE A 54 -0.21 5.62 -6.99
CA ILE A 54 -1.33 6.29 -6.33
C ILE A 54 -1.35 5.91 -4.85
N PHE A 55 -1.22 4.63 -4.50
CA PHE A 55 -1.24 4.19 -3.09
C PHE A 55 0.04 4.57 -2.33
N TYR A 56 1.20 4.50 -3.00
CA TYR A 56 2.47 4.93 -2.43
C TYR A 56 2.45 6.42 -2.07
N THR A 57 1.75 7.23 -2.87
CA THR A 57 1.50 8.66 -2.62
C THR A 57 0.39 8.90 -1.61
N PHE A 58 -0.71 8.13 -1.66
CA PHE A 58 -1.83 8.21 -0.71
C PHE A 58 -1.37 8.01 0.73
N PHE A 59 -0.45 7.07 0.97
CA PHE A 59 0.16 6.84 2.28
C PHE A 59 1.37 7.77 2.57
N GLU A 60 1.69 8.71 1.67
CA GLU A 60 2.83 9.62 1.72
C GLU A 60 4.17 8.93 2.02
N LEU A 61 4.31 7.67 1.59
CA LEU A 61 5.47 6.83 1.92
C LEU A 61 6.76 7.36 1.28
N ARG A 62 6.65 8.07 0.15
CA ARG A 62 7.80 8.74 -0.51
C ARG A 62 8.55 9.70 0.41
N LYS A 63 7.84 10.46 1.24
CA LYS A 63 8.41 11.55 2.06
C LYS A 63 8.62 11.15 3.51
N TYR A 64 7.75 10.29 4.01
CA TYR A 64 7.63 10.00 5.43
C TYR A 64 8.06 8.60 5.80
N SER A 65 8.61 7.81 4.86
CA SER A 65 9.14 6.49 5.17
C SER A 65 10.59 6.31 4.72
N ASN A 66 11.25 5.31 5.31
CA ASN A 66 12.56 4.84 4.83
C ASN A 66 12.45 3.78 3.71
N LEU A 67 11.31 3.71 3.01
CA LEU A 67 11.10 2.79 1.89
C LEU A 67 11.63 3.33 0.56
N ASN A 68 12.32 4.47 0.53
CA ASN A 68 12.65 5.24 -0.68
C ASN A 68 13.87 4.71 -1.47
N HIS A 69 14.16 3.41 -1.40
CA HIS A 69 15.26 2.79 -2.12
C HIS A 69 14.85 1.45 -2.73
N THR A 70 15.66 0.95 -3.65
CA THR A 70 15.45 -0.37 -4.26
C THR A 70 15.84 -1.47 -3.29
N CYS A 71 15.15 -2.62 -3.36
CA CYS A 71 15.60 -3.83 -2.64
C CYS A 71 17.09 -4.12 -2.92
N PRO A 72 17.84 -4.71 -1.96
CA PRO A 72 17.37 -5.28 -0.69
C PRO A 72 17.06 -4.28 0.44
N PHE A 73 16.04 -4.55 1.26
CA PHE A 73 15.81 -3.84 2.52
C PHE A 73 16.53 -4.56 3.68
N ASN A 74 17.56 -3.92 4.24
CA ASN A 74 18.40 -4.46 5.33
C ASN A 74 18.16 -3.78 6.68
N HIS A 75 17.06 -3.04 6.82
CA HIS A 75 16.68 -2.32 8.02
C HIS A 75 15.21 -2.54 8.33
N ASP A 76 14.77 -2.06 9.51
CA ASP A 76 13.36 -2.04 9.86
C ASP A 76 12.62 -0.99 9.04
N LEU A 77 11.30 -1.15 8.92
CA LEU A 77 10.48 -0.23 8.14
C LEU A 77 9.89 0.83 9.08
N ILE A 78 10.08 2.08 8.72
CA ILE A 78 9.70 3.23 9.55
C ILE A 78 8.87 4.17 8.69
N ILE A 79 7.71 4.56 9.20
CA ILE A 79 6.87 5.63 8.65
C ILE A 79 6.66 6.67 9.75
N ASN A 80 7.34 7.80 9.63
CA ASN A 80 7.29 8.91 10.56
C ASN A 80 6.30 9.95 10.08
N ARG A 81 5.34 10.35 10.92
CA ARG A 81 4.31 11.34 10.55
C ARG A 81 3.43 10.88 9.38
N CYS A 82 3.06 9.60 9.38
CA CYS A 82 2.05 9.04 8.49
C CYS A 82 0.79 9.92 8.52
N ARG A 83 0.44 10.43 7.34
CA ARG A 83 -0.76 11.20 7.00
C ARG A 83 -1.32 10.61 5.71
N LEU A 84 -2.64 10.51 5.63
CA LEU A 84 -3.30 10.04 4.43
C LEU A 84 -3.59 11.23 3.51
N ASN A 85 -3.12 11.16 2.27
CA ASN A 85 -3.43 12.13 1.24
C ASN A 85 -4.47 11.53 0.30
N VAL A 86 -5.72 11.97 0.40
CA VAL A 86 -6.83 11.44 -0.43
C VAL A 86 -6.78 11.94 -1.88
N GLN A 87 -6.00 12.98 -2.19
CA GLN A 87 -5.96 13.60 -3.52
C GLN A 87 -5.65 12.60 -4.65
N PRO A 88 -4.67 11.68 -4.54
CA PRO A 88 -4.37 10.70 -5.59
C PRO A 88 -5.53 9.75 -5.90
N LEU A 89 -6.46 9.54 -4.95
CA LEU A 89 -7.62 8.67 -5.16
C LEU A 89 -8.67 9.29 -6.09
N SER A 90 -8.67 10.62 -6.26
CA SER A 90 -9.56 11.31 -7.20
C SER A 90 -9.33 10.92 -8.67
N ILE A 91 -8.16 10.34 -8.97
CA ILE A 91 -7.81 9.81 -10.30
C ILE A 91 -8.57 8.51 -10.58
N LEU A 92 -8.98 7.79 -9.54
CA LEU A 92 -9.72 6.53 -9.71
C LEU A 92 -11.18 6.84 -10.06
N PRO A 93 -11.77 6.17 -11.08
CA PRO A 93 -13.16 6.34 -11.43
C PRO A 93 -14.05 5.59 -10.43
N ILE A 94 -14.18 6.12 -9.21
CA ILE A 94 -15.00 5.58 -8.13
C ILE A 94 -16.05 6.61 -7.71
N ALA A 95 -17.28 6.16 -7.48
CA ALA A 95 -18.35 7.03 -6.99
C ALA A 95 -18.07 7.51 -5.56
N PRO A 96 -18.70 8.61 -5.11
CA PRO A 96 -18.69 8.97 -3.70
C PRO A 96 -19.25 7.84 -2.81
N GLY A 97 -18.72 7.76 -1.60
CA GLY A 97 -19.10 6.78 -0.58
C GLY A 97 -17.96 6.36 0.32
N ASP A 98 -18.25 5.39 1.17
CA ASP A 98 -17.27 4.81 2.09
C ASP A 98 -16.60 3.61 1.41
N TYR A 99 -15.27 3.57 1.47
CA TYR A 99 -14.45 2.53 0.86
C TYR A 99 -13.53 1.91 1.89
N LYS A 100 -13.33 0.61 1.77
CA LYS A 100 -12.32 -0.14 2.52
C LYS A 100 -11.17 -0.47 1.59
N ILE A 101 -9.96 -0.13 2.03
CA ILE A 101 -8.70 -0.46 1.38
C ILE A 101 -7.99 -1.49 2.27
N LEU A 102 -7.83 -2.70 1.75
CA LEU A 102 -7.08 -3.78 2.39
C LEU A 102 -5.76 -3.98 1.64
N THR A 103 -4.65 -3.98 2.38
CA THR A 103 -3.34 -4.39 1.88
C THR A 103 -2.84 -5.62 2.63
N VAL A 104 -2.46 -6.65 1.89
CA VAL A 104 -1.76 -7.83 2.43
C VAL A 104 -0.34 -7.82 1.91
N TRP A 105 0.62 -7.78 2.83
CA TRP A 105 2.05 -7.76 2.54
C TRP A 105 2.61 -9.15 2.67
N TYR A 106 3.38 -9.56 1.67
CA TYR A 106 4.03 -10.85 1.60
C TYR A 106 5.52 -10.67 1.53
N LYS A 107 6.23 -11.55 2.22
CA LYS A 107 7.68 -11.68 2.16
C LYS A 107 8.00 -13.13 1.84
N ASP A 108 8.80 -13.37 0.80
CA ASP A 108 9.08 -14.71 0.30
C ASP A 108 7.79 -15.53 0.14
N GLU A 109 6.77 -14.88 -0.43
CA GLU A 109 5.41 -15.41 -0.66
C GLU A 109 4.58 -15.75 0.60
N LYS A 110 5.13 -15.53 1.80
CA LYS A 110 4.43 -15.75 3.07
C LYS A 110 3.80 -14.44 3.57
N PRO A 111 2.55 -14.46 4.07
CA PRO A 111 1.92 -13.27 4.66
C PRO A 111 2.76 -12.75 5.85
N ALA A 112 3.06 -11.46 5.83
CA ALA A 112 3.91 -10.79 6.82
C ALA A 112 3.16 -9.67 7.57
N ALA A 113 2.21 -8.98 6.91
CA ALA A 113 1.38 -7.95 7.54
C ALA A 113 0.06 -7.75 6.80
N ASN A 114 -0.96 -7.31 7.52
CA ASN A 114 -2.25 -6.88 6.97
C ASN A 114 -2.55 -5.46 7.46
N ILE A 115 -2.97 -4.58 6.56
CA ILE A 115 -3.40 -3.21 6.91
C ILE A 115 -4.77 -2.99 6.29
N ASP A 116 -5.70 -2.49 7.10
CA ASP A 116 -7.06 -2.19 6.73
C ASP A 116 -7.33 -0.70 7.02
N VAL A 117 -7.74 0.04 5.99
CA VAL A 117 -8.02 1.46 6.08
C VAL A 117 -9.39 1.74 5.49
N VAL A 118 -10.22 2.42 6.26
CA VAL A 118 -11.51 2.92 5.77
C VAL A 118 -11.37 4.40 5.43
N ILE A 119 -11.79 4.75 4.23
CA ILE A 119 -11.80 6.12 3.73
C ILE A 119 -13.21 6.51 3.28
N LYS A 120 -13.47 7.81 3.28
CA LYS A 120 -14.66 8.40 2.69
C LYS A 120 -14.26 9.23 1.48
N VAL A 121 -14.88 8.95 0.34
CA VAL A 121 -14.74 9.70 -0.90
C VAL A 121 -15.99 10.56 -1.03
N ASN A 122 -15.81 11.89 -1.14
CA ASN A 122 -16.89 12.86 -1.29
C ASN A 122 -16.98 13.33 -2.74
#